data_AF-A0A7S3T9R0-F1
#
_entry.id   AF-A0A7S3T9R0-F1
#
_cell.length_a   1.000
_cell.length_b   1.000
_cell.length_c   1.000
_cell.angle_alpha   90.00
_cell.angle_beta   90.00
_cell.angle_gamma   90.00
#
_symmetry.space_group_name_H-M   'P 1'
#
loop_
_entity.id
_entity.type
_entity.pdbx_description
1 polymer ?
#
loop_
_entity_poly.entity_id
_entity_poly.type
_entity_poly.pdbx_seq_one_letter_code
_entity_poly.pdbx_strand_id
1 'polypeptide(L)'
;EIEEERQKQVRLEQERAKKEEERLVAEEKHSSLAEEAATKGAKLKQLWSKFRAAQAEIDDLQVEQQQEKEDLLQTVRELTRQLQLQNMVIESFIPPADVKKLEARAQWDEETEEWNLAPLSEMLERESHLQRPVSHPSFKRPTCNFAKQLMADPNAGGGLRFRGDNLLILDLDLPERTTADYEVDEIQPNVRAALSAALQTEDGLELEAEENLPSMMPGFNPARAGRPSGDKPKKKKKPQKSEQQELDDLLMGSAPTKAPEESFPESRGLARRRRQ
;
A
#
# COMPACT_ATOMS: atom_id res chain seq x y z
N GLU A 1 -11.16 -102.39 74.35
CA GLU A 1 -10.15 -101.68 75.14
C GLU A 1 -8.97 -101.15 74.31
N ILE A 2 -7.89 -101.91 74.06
CA ILE A 2 -6.68 -101.40 73.35
C ILE A 2 -7.00 -100.77 71.97
N GLU A 3 -7.81 -101.41 71.13
CA GLU A 3 -8.26 -100.84 69.84
C GLU A 3 -9.05 -99.53 70.01
N GLU A 4 -9.89 -99.42 71.03
CA GLU A 4 -10.77 -98.27 71.25
C GLU A 4 -10.01 -97.08 71.82
N GLU A 5 -9.00 -97.32 72.65
CA GLU A 5 -8.06 -96.29 73.09
C GLU A 5 -7.22 -95.78 71.92
N ARG A 6 -6.72 -96.67 71.05
CA ARG A 6 -6.07 -96.27 69.78
C ARG A 6 -6.99 -95.42 68.90
N GLN A 7 -8.25 -95.81 68.72
CA GLN A 7 -9.21 -95.02 67.93
C GLN A 7 -9.52 -93.67 68.56
N LYS A 8 -9.59 -93.58 69.89
CA LYS A 8 -9.74 -92.30 70.62
C LYS A 8 -8.51 -91.41 70.46
N GLN A 9 -7.30 -91.97 70.57
CA GLN A 9 -6.03 -91.24 70.35
C GLN A 9 -5.97 -90.68 68.93
N VAL A 10 -6.20 -91.51 67.91
CA VAL A 10 -6.19 -91.07 66.49
C VAL A 10 -7.25 -90.00 66.21
N ARG A 11 -8.45 -90.09 66.79
CA ARG A 11 -9.46 -89.01 66.67
C ARG A 11 -8.99 -87.71 67.33
N LEU A 12 -8.39 -87.79 68.51
CA LEU A 12 -7.89 -86.61 69.24
C LEU A 12 -6.72 -85.94 68.48
N GLU A 13 -5.84 -86.74 67.88
CA GLU A 13 -4.75 -86.26 67.02
C GLU A 13 -5.29 -85.62 65.73
N GLN A 14 -6.29 -86.22 65.08
CA GLN A 14 -6.95 -85.62 63.91
C GLN A 14 -7.67 -84.31 64.23
N GLU A 15 -8.28 -84.19 65.42
CA GLU A 15 -8.88 -82.92 65.87
C GLU A 15 -7.83 -81.86 66.21
N ARG A 16 -6.65 -82.25 66.73
CA ARG A 16 -5.53 -81.33 66.91
C ARG A 16 -4.98 -80.85 65.58
N ALA A 17 -4.68 -81.78 64.66
CA ALA A 17 -4.17 -81.48 63.33
C ALA A 17 -5.10 -80.50 62.58
N LYS A 18 -6.42 -80.72 62.60
CA LYS A 18 -7.40 -79.79 62.00
C LYS A 18 -7.37 -78.40 62.64
N LYS A 19 -7.27 -78.31 63.97
CA LYS A 19 -7.17 -77.01 64.68
C LYS A 19 -5.85 -76.30 64.41
N GLU A 20 -4.78 -77.06 64.20
CA GLU A 20 -3.47 -76.53 63.80
C GLU A 20 -3.49 -76.05 62.34
N GLU A 21 -4.09 -76.80 61.41
CA GLU A 21 -4.35 -76.40 60.02
C GLU A 21 -5.23 -75.14 59.94
N GLU A 22 -6.36 -75.11 60.65
CA GLU A 22 -7.26 -73.95 60.72
C GLU A 22 -6.54 -72.70 61.26
N ARG A 23 -5.68 -72.88 62.27
CA ARG A 23 -4.85 -71.83 62.85
C ARG A 23 -3.80 -71.32 61.85
N LEU A 24 -3.07 -72.22 61.17
CA LEU A 24 -2.09 -71.84 60.15
C LEU A 24 -2.75 -71.06 59.00
N VAL A 25 -3.89 -71.54 58.50
CA VAL A 25 -4.67 -70.84 57.45
C VAL A 25 -5.17 -69.47 57.92
N ALA A 26 -5.48 -69.30 59.21
CA ALA A 26 -5.81 -67.99 59.77
C ALA A 26 -4.56 -67.08 59.87
N GLU A 27 -3.43 -67.60 60.34
CA GLU A 27 -2.15 -66.88 60.43
C GLU A 27 -1.66 -66.42 59.04
N GLU A 28 -1.74 -67.26 58.01
CA GLU A 28 -1.44 -66.91 56.61
C GLU A 28 -2.33 -65.78 56.08
N LYS A 29 -3.65 -65.86 56.31
CA LYS A 29 -4.61 -64.80 55.93
C LYS A 29 -4.32 -63.49 56.66
N HIS A 30 -3.96 -63.55 57.94
CA HIS A 30 -3.58 -62.37 58.71
C HIS A 30 -2.25 -61.78 58.25
N SER A 31 -1.26 -62.60 57.88
CA SER A 31 0.01 -62.13 57.27
C SER A 31 -0.25 -61.41 55.95
N SER A 32 -1.01 -62.03 55.04
CA SER A 32 -1.37 -61.45 53.74
C SER A 32 -2.09 -60.10 53.88
N LEU A 33 -3.07 -60.00 54.80
CA LEU A 33 -3.76 -58.74 55.10
C LEU A 33 -2.83 -57.68 55.72
N ALA A 34 -1.89 -58.08 56.57
CA ALA A 34 -0.92 -57.18 57.18
C ALA A 34 0.10 -56.64 56.15
N GLU A 35 0.57 -57.48 55.23
CA GLU A 35 1.44 -57.11 54.11
C GLU A 35 0.72 -56.16 53.13
N GLU A 36 -0.55 -56.43 52.81
CA GLU A 36 -1.38 -55.49 52.05
C GLU A 36 -1.53 -54.13 52.75
N ALA A 37 -1.79 -54.13 54.06
CA ALA A 37 -1.90 -52.90 54.84
C ALA A 37 -0.57 -52.13 54.89
N ALA A 38 0.56 -52.84 55.04
CA ALA A 38 1.89 -52.25 55.05
C ALA A 38 2.25 -51.63 53.69
N THR A 39 2.00 -52.34 52.58
CA THR A 39 2.27 -51.83 51.22
C THR A 39 1.36 -50.65 50.84
N LYS A 40 0.07 -50.69 51.20
CA LYS A 40 -0.86 -49.57 51.02
C LYS A 40 -0.46 -48.36 51.89
N GLY A 41 -0.05 -48.60 53.14
CA GLY A 41 0.45 -47.56 54.04
C GLY A 41 1.76 -46.92 53.57
N ALA A 42 2.68 -47.69 53.00
CA ALA A 42 3.91 -47.18 52.40
C ALA A 42 3.63 -46.30 51.17
N LYS A 43 2.75 -46.75 50.26
CA LYS A 43 2.30 -45.96 49.11
C LYS A 43 1.62 -44.66 49.54
N LEU A 44 0.76 -44.70 50.56
CA LEU A 44 0.11 -43.51 51.10
C LEU A 44 1.12 -42.51 51.69
N LYS A 45 2.12 -42.97 52.44
CA LYS A 45 3.21 -42.11 52.95
C LYS A 45 4.02 -41.46 51.82
N GLN A 46 4.34 -42.21 50.76
CA GLN A 46 5.03 -41.69 49.58
C GLN A 46 4.19 -40.63 48.84
N LEU A 47 2.89 -40.90 48.61
CA LEU A 47 1.98 -39.95 47.98
C LEU A 47 1.77 -38.68 48.83
N TRP A 48 1.64 -38.84 50.15
CA TRP A 48 1.51 -37.71 51.07
C TRP A 48 2.78 -36.85 51.13
N SER A 49 3.96 -37.48 51.10
CA SER A 49 5.24 -36.76 50.98
C SER A 49 5.32 -35.96 49.67
N LYS A 50 4.97 -36.59 48.53
CA LYS A 50 4.91 -35.90 47.22
C LYS A 50 3.90 -34.75 47.21
N PHE A 51 2.71 -34.95 47.79
CA PHE A 51 1.70 -33.91 47.93
C PHE A 51 2.21 -32.74 48.79
N ARG A 52 2.91 -33.03 49.89
CA ARG A 52 3.51 -31.98 50.74
C ARG A 52 4.65 -31.23 50.06
N ALA A 53 5.47 -31.92 49.27
CA ALA A 53 6.51 -31.29 48.46
C ALA A 53 5.89 -30.36 47.40
N ALA A 54 4.90 -30.84 46.64
CA ALA A 54 4.20 -30.02 45.64
C ALA A 54 3.42 -28.85 46.27
N GLN A 55 2.88 -29.00 47.48
CA GLN A 55 2.26 -27.88 48.20
C GLN A 55 3.30 -26.82 48.60
N ALA A 56 4.46 -27.22 49.10
CA ALA A 56 5.54 -26.28 49.42
C ALA A 56 6.04 -25.57 48.15
N GLU A 57 6.24 -26.30 47.05
CA GLU A 57 6.61 -25.74 45.74
C GLU A 57 5.58 -24.70 45.23
N ILE A 58 4.28 -24.95 45.43
CA ILE A 58 3.23 -23.96 45.12
C ILE A 58 3.33 -22.72 46.01
N ASP A 59 3.60 -22.89 47.30
CA ASP A 59 3.71 -21.78 48.26
C ASP A 59 4.97 -20.93 47.97
N ASP A 60 6.11 -21.58 47.64
CA ASP A 60 7.36 -20.95 47.24
C ASP A 60 7.20 -20.16 45.93
N LEU A 61 6.60 -20.77 44.89
CA LEU A 61 6.31 -20.10 43.62
C LEU A 61 5.36 -18.89 43.77
N GLN A 62 4.44 -18.91 44.74
CA GLN A 62 3.59 -17.75 45.03
C GLN A 62 4.37 -16.58 45.62
N VAL A 63 5.38 -16.86 46.46
CA VAL A 63 6.27 -15.84 47.03
C VAL A 63 7.17 -15.25 45.93
N GLU A 64 7.77 -16.08 45.09
CA GLU A 64 8.57 -15.63 43.94
C GLU A 64 7.75 -14.74 42.99
N GLN A 65 6.59 -15.20 42.55
CA GLN A 65 5.69 -14.42 41.70
C GLN A 65 5.22 -13.11 42.34
N GLN A 66 5.11 -13.04 43.67
CA GLN A 66 4.73 -11.81 44.36
C GLN A 66 5.90 -10.81 44.35
N GLN A 67 7.14 -11.28 44.57
CA GLN A 67 8.35 -10.46 44.46
C GLN A 67 8.55 -9.93 43.04
N GLU A 68 8.45 -10.80 42.02
CA GLU A 68 8.53 -10.39 40.61
C GLU A 68 7.49 -9.32 40.24
N LYS A 69 6.24 -9.47 40.73
CA LYS A 69 5.19 -8.47 40.52
C LYS A 69 5.51 -7.15 41.24
N GLU A 70 6.07 -7.19 42.44
CA GLU A 70 6.47 -6.00 43.18
C GLU A 70 7.62 -5.26 42.48
N ASP A 71 8.62 -5.97 41.97
CA ASP A 71 9.73 -5.41 41.19
C ASP A 71 9.26 -4.80 39.85
N LEU A 72 8.38 -5.50 39.12
CA LEU A 72 7.76 -4.96 37.90
C LEU A 72 6.90 -3.72 38.19
N LEU A 73 6.14 -3.72 39.29
CA LEU A 73 5.39 -2.53 39.72
C LEU A 73 6.32 -1.39 40.16
N GLN A 74 7.49 -1.68 40.74
CA GLN A 74 8.48 -0.69 41.10
C GLN A 74 9.11 -0.04 39.86
N THR A 75 9.51 -0.83 38.86
CA THR A 75 10.05 -0.28 37.59
C THR A 75 9.00 0.55 36.85
N VAL A 76 7.74 0.11 36.78
CA VAL A 76 6.64 0.91 36.21
C VAL A 76 6.47 2.25 36.95
N ARG A 77 6.50 2.26 38.29
CA ARG A 77 6.39 3.49 39.09
C ARG A 77 7.59 4.42 38.86
N GLU A 78 8.78 3.89 38.69
CA GLU A 78 9.99 4.66 38.41
C GLU A 78 9.95 5.27 37.00
N LEU A 79 9.67 4.48 35.96
CA LEU A 79 9.50 4.96 34.59
C LEU A 79 8.38 6.01 34.49
N THR A 80 7.27 5.81 35.19
CA THR A 80 6.18 6.81 35.27
C THR A 80 6.67 8.12 35.88
N ARG A 81 7.47 8.07 36.96
CA ARG A 81 8.05 9.27 37.59
C ARG A 81 9.04 9.98 36.67
N GLN A 82 9.88 9.21 35.96
CA GLN A 82 10.83 9.77 34.98
C GLN A 82 10.08 10.46 33.83
N LEU A 83 9.06 9.81 33.26
CA LEU A 83 8.22 10.38 32.20
C LEU A 83 7.52 11.67 32.68
N GLN A 84 6.91 11.67 33.87
CA GLN A 84 6.29 12.86 34.46
C GLN A 84 7.29 14.01 34.64
N LEU A 85 8.52 13.71 35.06
CA LEU A 85 9.59 14.71 35.18
C LEU A 85 9.98 15.27 33.82
N GLN A 86 10.18 14.43 32.80
CA GLN A 86 10.51 14.89 31.45
C GLN A 86 9.40 15.75 30.85
N ASN A 87 8.13 15.35 31.01
CA ASN A 87 6.99 16.16 30.57
C ASN A 87 6.94 17.52 31.29
N MET A 88 7.17 17.56 32.61
CA MET A 88 7.23 18.81 33.36
C MET A 88 8.38 19.74 32.89
N VAL A 89 9.52 19.18 32.51
CA VAL A 89 10.62 19.93 31.89
C VAL A 89 10.23 20.44 30.50
N ILE A 90 9.57 19.63 29.67
CA ILE A 90 9.07 20.05 28.35
C ILE A 90 8.07 21.20 28.50
N GLU A 91 7.06 21.06 29.37
CA GLU A 91 6.02 22.07 29.60
C GLU A 91 6.56 23.40 30.15
N SER A 92 7.63 23.37 30.95
CA SER A 92 8.19 24.58 31.57
C SER A 92 9.25 25.30 30.72
N PHE A 93 9.94 24.60 29.81
CA PHE A 93 11.05 25.17 29.03
C PHE A 93 10.83 25.21 27.51
N ILE A 94 9.89 24.46 26.94
CA ILE A 94 9.71 24.35 25.48
C ILE A 94 8.34 24.92 25.06
N PRO A 95 8.29 25.86 24.09
CA PRO A 95 7.02 26.35 23.56
C PRO A 95 6.17 25.24 22.94
N PRO A 96 4.85 25.17 23.21
CA PRO A 96 3.99 24.08 22.73
C PRO A 96 3.83 24.04 21.20
N ALA A 97 4.19 25.13 20.50
CA ALA A 97 4.25 25.16 19.05
C ALA A 97 5.44 24.38 18.48
N ASP A 98 6.55 24.28 19.20
CA ASP A 98 7.76 23.58 18.75
C ASP A 98 7.73 22.09 19.12
N VAL A 99 7.13 21.75 20.27
CA VAL A 99 6.80 20.35 20.64
C VAL A 99 5.97 19.69 19.52
N LYS A 100 4.90 20.34 19.06
CA LYS A 100 4.05 19.83 17.96
C LYS A 100 4.78 19.63 16.63
N LYS A 101 5.78 20.47 16.31
CA LYS A 101 6.63 20.30 15.12
C LYS A 101 7.57 19.11 15.24
N LEU A 102 8.02 18.79 16.46
CA LEU A 102 8.83 17.61 16.74
C LEU A 102 7.98 16.35 16.69
N GLU A 103 6.81 16.34 17.34
CA GLU A 103 5.83 15.24 17.27
C GLU A 103 5.44 14.91 15.83
N ALA A 104 5.16 15.93 14.99
CA ALA A 104 4.82 15.73 13.57
C ALA A 104 5.98 15.20 12.70
N ARG A 105 7.22 15.20 13.21
CA ARG A 105 8.43 14.69 12.54
C ARG A 105 8.94 13.39 13.15
N ALA A 106 8.47 13.01 14.34
CA ALA A 106 8.87 11.79 15.01
C ALA A 106 8.22 10.58 14.35
N GLN A 107 9.05 9.66 13.88
CA GLN A 107 8.66 8.38 13.30
C GLN A 107 9.25 7.28 14.17
N TRP A 108 8.41 6.35 14.61
CA TRP A 108 8.85 5.16 15.32
C TRP A 108 9.35 4.14 14.29
N ASP A 109 10.54 3.59 14.53
CA ASP A 109 11.08 2.49 13.74
C ASP A 109 11.01 1.19 14.55
N GLU A 110 10.16 0.25 14.09
CA GLU A 110 9.95 -1.04 14.73
C GLU A 110 11.13 -2.02 14.55
N GLU A 111 12.02 -1.79 13.57
CA GLU A 111 13.19 -2.67 13.35
C GLU A 111 14.35 -2.34 14.29
N THR A 112 14.51 -1.05 14.65
CA THR A 112 15.57 -0.57 15.54
C THR A 112 15.11 -0.26 16.97
N GLU A 113 13.80 -0.22 17.22
CA GLU A 113 13.18 0.23 18.48
C GLU A 113 13.57 1.68 18.87
N GLU A 114 13.82 2.54 17.86
CA GLU A 114 14.25 3.94 18.06
C GLU A 114 13.27 4.97 17.44
N TRP A 115 13.25 6.18 18.03
CA TRP A 115 12.52 7.33 17.49
C TRP A 115 13.40 8.12 16.51
N ASN A 116 13.08 8.03 15.22
CA ASN A 116 13.75 8.76 14.16
C ASN A 116 13.06 10.10 13.86
N LEU A 117 13.82 11.17 13.65
CA LEU A 117 13.29 12.50 13.31
C LEU A 117 13.42 12.77 11.81
N ALA A 118 12.30 12.83 11.10
CA ALA A 118 12.27 13.15 9.67
C ALA A 118 12.96 14.49 9.36
N PRO A 119 13.69 14.65 8.24
CA PRO A 119 14.39 15.89 7.91
C PRO A 119 13.46 17.11 7.83
N LEU A 120 13.94 18.28 8.25
CA LEU A 120 13.12 19.51 8.23
C LEU A 120 12.69 19.92 6.80
N SER A 121 13.43 19.52 5.77
CA SER A 121 13.06 19.74 4.35
C SER A 121 11.71 19.11 4.01
N GLU A 122 11.47 17.88 4.45
CA GLU A 122 10.26 17.12 4.08
C GLU A 122 9.00 17.74 4.69
N MET A 123 9.11 18.28 5.91
CA MET A 123 8.02 19.05 6.53
C MET A 123 7.81 20.38 5.82
N LEU A 124 8.90 21.08 5.47
CA LEU A 124 8.82 22.35 4.76
C LEU A 124 8.20 22.16 3.37
N GLU A 125 8.53 21.10 2.64
CA GLU A 125 7.95 20.76 1.33
C GLU A 125 6.42 20.57 1.38
N ARG A 126 5.88 20.04 2.49
CA ARG A 126 4.42 19.93 2.71
C ARG A 126 3.76 21.31 2.90
N GLU A 127 4.44 22.26 3.52
CA GLU A 127 3.99 23.65 3.68
C GLU A 127 4.36 24.57 2.49
N SER A 128 5.37 24.18 1.69
CA SER A 128 6.05 25.05 0.73
C SER A 128 5.89 24.61 -0.73
N HIS A 129 4.64 24.59 -1.19
CA HIS A 129 4.37 25.16 -2.52
C HIS A 129 4.06 26.67 -2.41
N LEU A 130 4.79 27.38 -1.54
CA LEU A 130 4.84 28.84 -1.51
C LEU A 130 5.53 29.35 -2.79
N GLN A 131 4.77 29.28 -3.88
CA GLN A 131 5.11 29.80 -5.19
C GLN A 131 5.58 31.24 -5.02
N ARG A 132 6.77 31.54 -5.56
CA ARG A 132 7.31 32.91 -5.52
C ARG A 132 6.24 33.85 -6.11
N PRO A 133 5.89 34.95 -5.44
CA PRO A 133 4.75 35.77 -5.84
C PRO A 133 4.92 36.25 -7.29
N VAL A 134 4.02 35.79 -8.16
CA VAL A 134 4.09 36.09 -9.60
C VAL A 134 3.66 37.53 -9.82
N SER A 135 4.62 38.39 -10.19
CA SER A 135 4.40 39.84 -10.32
C SER A 135 3.25 40.23 -11.27
N HIS A 136 2.90 39.37 -12.24
CA HIS A 136 1.67 39.46 -13.03
C HIS A 136 1.39 38.11 -13.73
N PRO A 137 0.17 37.55 -13.70
CA PRO A 137 -0.11 36.22 -14.26
C PRO A 137 0.25 36.07 -15.75
N SER A 138 0.04 37.13 -16.54
CA SER A 138 0.22 37.11 -18.01
C SER A 138 1.60 37.57 -18.51
N PHE A 139 2.42 38.20 -17.67
CA PHE A 139 3.71 38.76 -18.13
C PHE A 139 4.88 37.95 -17.59
N LYS A 140 5.77 37.51 -18.49
CA LYS A 140 7.00 36.75 -18.18
C LYS A 140 8.03 37.55 -17.35
N ARG A 141 7.82 38.85 -17.17
CA ARG A 141 8.71 39.78 -16.45
C ARG A 141 7.88 40.86 -15.73
N PRO A 142 8.35 41.38 -14.58
CA PRO A 142 7.73 42.54 -13.94
C PRO A 142 7.84 43.77 -14.86
N THR A 143 6.71 44.35 -15.23
CA THR A 143 6.62 45.52 -16.12
C THR A 143 5.90 46.67 -15.42
N CYS A 144 6.46 47.88 -15.48
CA CYS A 144 5.84 49.07 -14.92
C CYS A 144 4.62 49.51 -15.75
N ASN A 145 3.69 50.26 -15.14
CA ASN A 145 2.44 50.66 -15.82
C ASN A 145 2.70 51.49 -17.09
N PHE A 146 3.70 52.37 -17.05
CA PHE A 146 4.16 53.16 -18.20
C PHE A 146 4.60 52.28 -19.40
N ALA A 147 5.35 51.21 -19.13
CA ALA A 147 5.77 50.25 -20.17
C ALA A 147 4.58 49.46 -20.74
N LYS A 148 3.52 49.22 -19.95
CA LYS A 148 2.28 48.59 -20.43
C LYS A 148 1.50 49.51 -21.38
N GLN A 149 1.39 50.80 -21.04
CA GLN A 149 0.73 51.79 -21.90
C GLN A 149 1.45 51.92 -23.26
N LEU A 150 2.77 52.11 -23.25
CA LEU A 150 3.58 52.17 -24.48
C LEU A 150 3.66 50.85 -25.27
N MET A 151 3.29 49.71 -24.68
CA MET A 151 3.11 48.45 -25.41
C MET A 151 1.76 48.33 -26.11
N ALA A 152 0.74 49.03 -25.59
CA ALA A 152 -0.63 49.03 -26.09
C ALA A 152 -0.83 50.06 -27.21
N ASP A 153 -0.08 51.17 -27.20
CA ASP A 153 -0.18 52.25 -28.20
C ASP A 153 0.58 51.87 -29.50
N PRO A 154 -0.09 51.52 -30.62
CA PRO A 154 0.60 51.09 -31.85
C PRO A 154 1.31 52.24 -32.58
N ASN A 155 0.87 53.48 -32.36
CA ASN A 155 1.40 54.68 -33.02
C ASN A 155 2.63 55.26 -32.31
N ALA A 156 2.97 54.78 -31.11
CA ALA A 156 4.20 55.13 -30.41
C ALA A 156 5.36 54.30 -30.99
N GLY A 157 5.99 54.82 -32.06
CA GLY A 157 6.98 54.14 -32.92
C GLY A 157 8.27 53.66 -32.22
N GLY A 158 8.15 52.68 -31.33
CA GLY A 158 9.21 52.20 -30.46
C GLY A 158 8.80 51.12 -29.45
N GLY A 159 7.58 50.56 -29.52
CA GLY A 159 7.07 49.56 -28.58
C GLY A 159 7.94 48.30 -28.39
N LEU A 160 8.87 48.02 -29.32
CA LEU A 160 9.84 46.92 -29.23
C LEU A 160 10.69 46.95 -27.95
N ARG A 161 10.99 48.14 -27.40
CA ARG A 161 11.83 48.27 -26.19
C ARG A 161 11.15 47.80 -24.91
N PHE A 162 9.81 47.83 -24.88
CA PHE A 162 9.01 47.51 -23.70
C PHE A 162 8.36 46.13 -23.80
N ARG A 163 8.31 45.52 -25.00
CA ARG A 163 7.85 44.14 -25.23
C ARG A 163 8.67 43.15 -24.41
N GLY A 164 7.99 42.30 -23.65
CA GLY A 164 8.62 41.21 -22.89
C GLY A 164 9.04 40.01 -23.75
N ASP A 165 8.55 39.95 -24.98
CA ASP A 165 8.80 38.89 -25.96
C ASP A 165 9.52 39.44 -27.19
N ASN A 166 10.59 38.75 -27.62
CA ASN A 166 11.42 39.10 -28.76
C ASN A 166 10.75 38.72 -30.10
N LEU A 167 9.48 39.08 -30.28
CA LEU A 167 8.67 38.75 -31.46
C LEU A 167 8.23 40.03 -32.17
N LEU A 168 8.63 40.15 -33.43
CA LEU A 168 8.12 41.18 -34.33
C LEU A 168 6.75 40.72 -34.84
N ILE A 169 5.71 41.50 -34.53
CA ILE A 169 4.40 41.36 -35.16
C ILE A 169 4.46 42.23 -36.42
N LEU A 170 4.44 41.59 -37.58
CA LEU A 170 4.39 42.23 -38.88
C LEU A 170 2.97 42.08 -39.42
N ASP A 171 2.42 43.14 -40.00
CA ASP A 171 1.17 43.05 -40.74
C ASP A 171 1.42 42.22 -42.01
N LEU A 172 0.51 41.28 -42.31
CA LEU A 172 0.61 40.48 -43.52
C LEU A 172 0.12 41.32 -44.71
N ASP A 173 1.02 41.56 -45.66
CA ASP A 173 0.68 42.16 -46.95
C ASP A 173 -0.05 41.10 -47.81
N LEU A 174 -1.33 41.32 -48.10
CA LEU A 174 -2.12 40.44 -48.96
C LEU A 174 -1.95 40.91 -50.42
N PRO A 175 -1.67 40.02 -51.37
CA PRO A 175 -1.44 40.41 -52.76
C PRO A 175 -2.68 41.06 -53.37
N GLU A 176 -2.47 42.07 -54.22
CA GLU A 176 -3.58 42.74 -54.89
C GLU A 176 -4.43 41.78 -55.75
N ARG A 177 -5.74 42.05 -55.78
CA ARG A 177 -6.75 41.26 -56.48
C ARG A 177 -6.44 41.23 -57.98
N THR A 178 -5.96 40.09 -58.44
CA THR A 178 -5.48 39.86 -59.82
C THR A 178 -6.59 39.47 -60.82
N THR A 179 -7.86 39.63 -60.42
CA THR A 179 -9.04 39.33 -61.26
C THR A 179 -9.70 40.60 -61.75
N ALA A 180 -9.71 40.81 -63.07
CA ALA A 180 -10.54 41.82 -63.72
C ALA A 180 -12.00 41.35 -63.79
N ASP A 181 -12.94 42.27 -63.57
CA ASP A 181 -14.37 42.01 -63.74
C ASP A 181 -14.76 42.14 -65.23
N TYR A 182 -15.73 41.34 -65.66
CA TYR A 182 -16.15 41.26 -67.06
C TYR A 182 -17.29 42.27 -67.35
N GLU A 183 -16.97 43.35 -68.05
CA GLU A 183 -17.95 44.31 -68.54
C GLU A 183 -18.48 43.89 -69.92
N VAL A 184 -19.81 43.94 -70.09
CA VAL A 184 -20.49 43.65 -71.36
C VAL A 184 -20.80 44.98 -72.04
N ASP A 185 -19.85 45.46 -72.85
CA ASP A 185 -20.11 46.60 -73.72
C ASP A 185 -21.28 46.32 -74.67
N GLU A 186 -22.08 47.36 -74.94
CA GLU A 186 -23.30 47.25 -75.74
C GLU A 186 -23.01 46.65 -77.13
N ILE A 187 -23.37 45.37 -77.29
CA ILE A 187 -23.17 44.60 -78.54
C ILE A 187 -23.70 45.43 -79.71
N GLN A 188 -22.78 45.82 -80.60
CA GLN A 188 -23.06 46.75 -81.70
C GLN A 188 -24.34 46.35 -82.45
N PRO A 189 -25.18 47.30 -82.89
CA PRO A 189 -26.49 46.99 -83.46
C PRO A 189 -26.41 46.03 -84.66
N ASN A 190 -25.30 46.06 -85.41
CA ASN A 190 -25.02 45.13 -86.51
C ASN A 190 -24.80 43.68 -86.02
N VAL A 191 -24.08 43.49 -84.91
CA VAL A 191 -23.86 42.17 -84.28
C VAL A 191 -25.15 41.66 -83.63
N ARG A 192 -25.93 42.56 -83.00
CA ARG A 192 -27.26 42.21 -82.46
C ARG A 192 -28.25 41.84 -83.56
N ALA A 193 -28.23 42.55 -84.70
CA ALA A 193 -29.03 42.22 -85.88
C ALA A 193 -28.61 40.88 -86.50
N ALA A 194 -27.30 40.64 -86.64
CA ALA A 194 -26.77 39.37 -87.12
C ALA A 194 -27.12 38.19 -86.19
N LEU A 195 -27.03 38.37 -84.87
CA LEU A 195 -27.50 37.38 -83.89
C LEU A 195 -29.02 37.16 -83.99
N SER A 196 -29.82 38.21 -84.22
CA SER A 196 -31.27 38.05 -84.39
C SER A 196 -31.64 37.34 -85.70
N ALA A 197 -30.89 37.59 -86.78
CA ALA A 197 -31.05 36.89 -88.06
C ALA A 197 -30.61 35.41 -87.95
N ALA A 198 -29.50 35.13 -87.26
CA ALA A 198 -29.04 33.78 -86.99
C ALA A 198 -29.97 33.00 -86.04
N LEU A 199 -30.72 33.69 -85.18
CA LEU A 199 -31.79 33.12 -84.36
C LEU A 199 -33.12 32.93 -85.12
N GLN A 200 -33.26 33.52 -86.32
CA GLN A 200 -34.44 33.41 -87.15
C GLN A 200 -34.28 32.25 -88.14
N THR A 201 -34.34 31.03 -87.61
CA THR A 201 -34.32 29.78 -88.39
C THR A 201 -35.48 29.74 -89.37
N GLU A 202 -35.23 29.61 -90.68
CA GLU A 202 -35.33 28.34 -91.44
C GLU A 202 -34.40 28.37 -92.69
N ASP A 203 -33.77 27.24 -92.98
CA ASP A 203 -33.17 26.81 -94.26
C ASP A 203 -32.00 27.57 -94.94
N GLY A 204 -30.79 27.40 -94.37
CA GLY A 204 -29.61 26.97 -95.15
C GLY A 204 -28.43 27.95 -95.36
N LEU A 205 -27.28 27.39 -95.79
CA LEU A 205 -26.05 28.04 -96.29
C LEU A 205 -24.89 28.35 -95.29
N GLU A 206 -24.36 27.30 -94.68
CA GLU A 206 -22.98 26.74 -94.85
C GLU A 206 -21.76 27.62 -95.29
N LEU A 207 -20.56 27.27 -94.76
CA LEU A 207 -19.16 27.62 -95.18
C LEU A 207 -18.59 29.02 -94.78
N GLU A 208 -17.29 29.24 -94.48
CA GLU A 208 -16.09 28.40 -94.20
C GLU A 208 -15.00 29.19 -93.39
N ALA A 209 -13.80 28.62 -93.14
CA ALA A 209 -12.84 29.04 -92.09
C ALA A 209 -11.44 29.52 -92.55
N GLU A 210 -10.61 30.02 -91.60
CA GLU A 210 -9.10 30.04 -91.48
C GLU A 210 -8.71 31.12 -90.43
N GLU A 211 -7.91 30.94 -89.36
CA GLU A 211 -6.57 30.35 -89.08
C GLU A 211 -5.33 31.22 -89.43
N ASN A 212 -4.73 31.91 -88.44
CA ASN A 212 -3.30 32.30 -88.46
C ASN A 212 -2.74 32.78 -87.09
N LEU A 213 -1.61 32.21 -86.61
CA LEU A 213 -0.85 32.65 -85.41
C LEU A 213 0.62 32.13 -85.42
N PRO A 214 1.67 32.98 -85.21
CA PRO A 214 3.08 32.53 -85.07
C PRO A 214 3.66 32.52 -83.63
N SER A 215 4.80 31.83 -83.42
CA SER A 215 5.51 31.64 -82.12
C SER A 215 7.04 31.98 -82.16
N MET A 216 7.95 31.10 -81.65
CA MET A 216 9.43 31.22 -81.39
C MET A 216 9.83 32.05 -80.14
N MET A 217 10.99 31.87 -79.43
CA MET A 217 11.97 30.76 -79.17
C MET A 217 12.90 31.15 -77.95
N PRO A 218 13.93 30.38 -77.47
CA PRO A 218 14.36 30.35 -76.05
C PRO A 218 15.90 30.36 -75.76
N GLY A 219 16.32 30.09 -74.50
CA GLY A 219 17.53 29.26 -74.21
C GLY A 219 18.49 29.69 -73.08
N PHE A 220 18.89 28.73 -72.20
CA PHE A 220 20.29 28.36 -71.83
C PHE A 220 20.41 27.65 -70.45
N ASN A 221 21.24 26.58 -70.36
CA ASN A 221 21.68 25.86 -69.15
C ASN A 221 22.87 24.94 -69.55
N PRO A 222 23.95 24.68 -68.74
CA PRO A 222 23.92 23.51 -67.83
C PRO A 222 24.90 23.45 -66.60
N ALA A 223 24.42 22.79 -65.53
CA ALA A 223 25.04 21.87 -64.54
C ALA A 223 26.57 21.82 -64.19
N ARG A 224 26.88 21.74 -62.87
CA ARG A 224 27.93 20.85 -62.27
C ARG A 224 27.77 20.58 -60.74
N ALA A 225 27.95 19.32 -60.33
CA ALA A 225 28.13 18.78 -58.95
C ALA A 225 26.98 18.95 -57.92
N GLY A 226 26.73 18.06 -56.95
CA GLY A 226 27.26 16.71 -56.66
C GLY A 226 26.60 16.14 -55.37
N ARG A 227 26.30 14.82 -55.31
CA ARG A 227 25.68 14.13 -54.14
C ARG A 227 26.73 13.38 -53.29
N PRO A 228 26.42 13.07 -52.02
CA PRO A 228 26.01 11.68 -51.65
C PRO A 228 24.77 11.69 -50.71
N SER A 229 23.75 10.81 -50.82
CA SER A 229 23.66 9.40 -50.33
C SER A 229 24.30 9.16 -48.94
N GLY A 230 23.63 8.75 -47.87
CA GLY A 230 22.24 8.35 -47.66
C GLY A 230 22.13 6.86 -47.28
N ASP A 231 21.64 6.54 -46.07
CA ASP A 231 20.95 5.26 -45.81
C ASP A 231 20.16 5.21 -44.47
N LYS A 232 19.16 4.32 -44.41
CA LYS A 232 18.42 3.90 -43.19
C LYS A 232 18.11 2.40 -43.32
N PRO A 233 18.07 1.64 -42.21
CA PRO A 233 16.87 0.80 -42.04
C PRO A 233 16.32 0.58 -40.61
N LYS A 234 15.00 0.81 -40.50
CA LYS A 234 13.94 -0.06 -39.91
C LYS A 234 14.02 -0.61 -38.46
N LYS A 235 13.06 -0.12 -37.66
CA LYS A 235 12.09 -0.85 -36.77
C LYS A 235 12.58 -1.96 -35.82
N LYS A 236 12.26 -1.78 -34.53
CA LYS A 236 11.51 -2.75 -33.69
C LYS A 236 10.78 -2.04 -32.53
N LYS A 237 9.60 -2.53 -32.13
CA LYS A 237 8.80 -2.07 -30.97
C LYS A 237 8.49 -3.29 -30.09
N LYS A 238 8.87 -3.23 -28.80
CA LYS A 238 8.38 -3.95 -27.61
C LYS A 238 9.30 -3.51 -26.44
N PRO A 239 8.82 -3.39 -25.20
CA PRO A 239 8.44 -4.56 -24.39
C PRO A 239 7.09 -4.42 -23.66
N GLN A 240 6.62 -5.54 -23.11
CA GLN A 240 5.61 -5.56 -22.07
C GLN A 240 5.77 -6.84 -21.21
N LYS A 241 5.43 -6.70 -19.93
CA LYS A 241 5.44 -7.70 -18.84
C LYS A 241 6.81 -8.08 -18.25
N SER A 242 6.79 -8.26 -16.93
CA SER A 242 7.94 -8.27 -16.01
C SER A 242 8.05 -9.61 -15.29
N GLU A 243 9.28 -10.10 -15.12
CA GLU A 243 9.62 -11.37 -14.44
C GLU A 243 9.19 -11.41 -12.95
N GLN A 244 8.87 -10.25 -12.36
CA GLN A 244 8.32 -10.16 -11.01
C GLN A 244 6.93 -10.80 -10.87
N GLN A 245 6.12 -10.85 -11.93
CA GLN A 245 4.77 -11.42 -11.86
C GLN A 245 4.72 -12.95 -11.87
N GLU A 246 5.83 -13.65 -12.16
CA GLU A 246 5.91 -15.11 -12.07
C GLU A 246 6.47 -15.58 -10.70
N LEU A 247 7.04 -14.68 -9.91
CA LEU A 247 7.51 -14.97 -8.54
C LEU A 247 6.41 -14.79 -7.48
N ASP A 248 5.52 -13.81 -7.64
CA ASP A 248 4.42 -13.57 -6.70
C ASP A 248 3.33 -14.66 -6.74
N ASP A 249 3.02 -15.20 -7.93
CA ASP A 249 2.03 -16.28 -8.10
C ASP A 249 2.52 -17.64 -7.54
N LEU A 250 3.84 -17.82 -7.38
CA LEU A 250 4.41 -19.03 -6.77
C LEU A 250 4.48 -18.96 -5.24
N LEU A 251 4.48 -17.74 -4.66
CA LEU A 251 4.61 -17.52 -3.22
C LEU A 251 3.26 -17.49 -2.48
N MET A 252 2.16 -17.33 -3.21
CA MET A 252 0.78 -17.31 -2.67
C MET A 252 0.17 -18.73 -2.48
N GLY A 253 1.02 -19.77 -2.49
CA GLY A 253 0.62 -21.16 -2.27
C GLY A 253 0.52 -21.53 -0.78
N SER A 254 -0.71 -21.74 -0.31
CA SER A 254 -1.08 -22.32 1.01
C SER A 254 -0.83 -21.47 2.27
N ALA A 255 -1.88 -20.74 2.68
CA ALA A 255 -2.09 -20.44 4.10
C ALA A 255 -2.80 -21.64 4.77
N PRO A 256 -2.35 -22.15 5.94
CA PRO A 256 -3.11 -23.12 6.71
C PRO A 256 -4.33 -22.42 7.35
N THR A 257 -5.53 -22.68 6.85
CA THR A 257 -6.76 -22.16 7.44
C THR A 257 -7.01 -22.75 8.82
N LYS A 258 -7.20 -21.85 9.80
CA LYS A 258 -7.51 -22.10 11.22
C LYS A 258 -8.31 -23.37 11.50
N ALA A 259 -7.89 -24.11 12.53
CA ALA A 259 -8.77 -25.01 13.27
C ALA A 259 -9.96 -24.22 13.87
N PRO A 260 -11.15 -24.82 14.02
CA PRO A 260 -12.32 -24.14 14.55
C PRO A 260 -12.14 -23.79 16.03
N GLU A 261 -12.68 -22.64 16.45
CA GLU A 261 -12.70 -22.21 17.84
C GLU A 261 -13.51 -23.19 18.70
N GLU A 262 -12.88 -23.79 19.70
CA GLU A 262 -13.57 -24.62 20.69
C GLU A 262 -14.40 -23.72 21.62
N SER A 263 -15.72 -23.74 21.42
CA SER A 263 -16.68 -23.08 22.29
C SER A 263 -16.74 -23.76 23.66
N PHE A 264 -15.96 -23.25 24.61
CA PHE A 264 -16.05 -23.68 26.01
C PHE A 264 -17.46 -23.41 26.57
N PRO A 265 -18.12 -24.39 27.20
CA PRO A 265 -19.43 -24.19 27.78
C PRO A 265 -19.35 -23.38 29.07
N GLU A 266 -20.15 -22.32 29.19
CA GLU A 266 -20.36 -21.61 30.46
C GLU A 266 -20.86 -22.59 31.53
N SER A 267 -19.99 -22.92 32.48
CA SER A 267 -20.31 -23.89 33.51
C SER A 267 -21.35 -23.33 34.48
N ARG A 268 -22.50 -24.01 34.55
CA ARG A 268 -23.64 -23.68 35.42
C ARG A 268 -23.21 -23.46 36.88
N GLY A 269 -23.43 -22.26 37.41
CA GLY A 269 -23.30 -21.96 38.83
C GLY A 269 -24.29 -22.76 39.69
N LEU A 270 -23.80 -23.78 40.39
CA LEU A 270 -24.55 -24.53 41.41
C LEU A 270 -24.48 -23.83 42.78
N ALA A 271 -25.12 -22.67 42.90
CA ALA A 271 -25.35 -22.03 44.20
C ALA A 271 -26.56 -22.66 44.89
N ARG A 272 -26.37 -23.16 46.12
CA ARG A 272 -27.38 -23.92 46.86
C ARG A 272 -28.52 -23.02 47.38
N ARG A 273 -29.76 -23.55 47.33
CA ARG A 273 -30.89 -23.09 48.16
C ARG A 273 -30.47 -22.95 49.63
N ARG A 274 -30.88 -21.85 50.28
CA ARG A 274 -31.32 -21.90 51.68
C ARG A 274 -32.52 -20.98 51.90
N ARG A 275 -33.43 -21.42 52.76
CA ARG A 275 -34.70 -20.77 53.11
C ARG A 275 -34.45 -19.60 54.06
N GLN A 276 -35.22 -18.51 53.92
CA GLN A 276 -36.35 -18.21 54.80
C GLN A 276 -37.44 -17.51 53.99
#